data_AF-A0A7R8Z9Y1-F1
#
_entry.id   AF-A0A7R8Z9Y1-F1
#
_cell.length_a   1.000
_cell.length_b   1.000
_cell.length_c   1.000
_cell.angle_alpha   90.00
_cell.angle_beta   90.00
_cell.angle_gamma   90.00
#
_symmetry.space_group_name_H-M   'P 1'
#
loop_
_entity.id
_entity.type
_entity.pdbx_description
1 polymer ?
#
loop_
_entity_poly.entity_id
_entity_poly.type
_entity_poly.pdbx_seq_one_letter_code
_entity_poly.pdbx_strand_id
1 'polypeptide(L)' 'MVLSVREDSCTLCFDKRASVRLVPCGHEGFCPVCADQLAECPMCRASIHEVAHDKHGLPKLDQSSFFPC' A
#
# COMPACT_ATOMS: atom_id res chain seq x y z
N MET A 1 -9.87 -8.33 21.77
CA MET A 1 -9.77 -6.98 21.16
C MET A 1 -8.40 -6.86 20.53
N VAL A 2 -8.25 -7.24 19.26
CA VAL A 2 -7.04 -6.91 18.49
C VAL A 2 -7.49 -5.84 17.51
N LEU A 3 -7.04 -4.61 17.76
CA LEU A 3 -7.31 -3.47 16.91
C LEU A 3 -6.78 -3.78 15.51
N SER A 4 -7.68 -3.88 14.55
CA SER A 4 -7.35 -3.91 13.12
C SER A 4 -6.77 -2.54 12.74
N VAL A 5 -5.49 -2.32 13.04
CA VAL A 5 -4.77 -1.13 12.57
C VAL A 5 -4.60 -1.29 11.06
N ARG A 6 -5.33 -0.50 10.29
CA ARG A 6 -5.13 -0.39 8.84
C ARG A 6 -3.87 0.42 8.59
N GLU A 7 -2.72 -0.25 8.59
CA GLU A 7 -1.38 0.33 8.31
C GLU A 7 -1.12 0.48 6.80
N ASP A 8 -2.17 0.73 6.02
CA ASP A 8 -2.12 0.77 4.56
C ASP A 8 -2.41 2.16 4.00
N SER A 9 -2.26 3.20 4.81
CA SER A 9 -2.45 4.60 4.37
C SER A 9 -1.15 5.19 3.84
N CYS A 10 -1.27 6.11 2.89
CA CYS A 10 -0.12 6.79 2.34
C CYS A 10 0.59 7.62 3.41
N THR A 11 1.90 7.44 3.49
CA THR A 11 2.75 8.13 4.47
C THR A 11 3.01 9.60 4.15
N LEU A 12 2.58 10.08 2.97
CA LEU A 12 2.70 11.49 2.56
C LEU A 12 1.43 12.28 2.83
N CYS A 13 0.29 11.81 2.31
CA CYS A 13 -0.97 12.54 2.44
C CYS A 13 -1.84 12.04 3.59
N PHE A 14 -1.63 10.82 4.08
CA PHE A 14 -2.49 10.13 5.06
C PHE A 14 -4.00 10.11 4.71
N ASP A 15 -4.35 10.47 3.47
CA ASP A 15 -5.71 10.60 2.97
C ASP A 15 -6.13 9.35 2.18
N LYS A 16 -5.21 8.86 1.34
CA LYS A 16 -5.46 7.73 0.44
C LYS A 16 -4.68 6.50 0.86
N ARG A 17 -5.22 5.32 0.55
CA ARG A 17 -4.55 4.04 0.73
C ARG A 17 -3.25 4.00 -0.09
N ALA A 18 -2.17 3.60 0.55
CA ALA A 18 -0.93 3.20 -0.08
C ALA A 18 -1.16 1.92 -0.88
N SER A 19 -1.44 2.09 -2.16
CA SER A 19 -1.76 0.99 -3.07
C SER A 19 -0.87 1.02 -4.30
N VAL A 20 0.29 1.68 -4.20
CA VAL A 20 1.23 1.80 -5.31
C VAL A 20 2.63 1.38 -4.90
N ARG A 21 3.36 0.85 -5.87
CA ARG A 21 4.72 0.39 -5.76
C ARG A 21 5.59 1.09 -6.81
N LEU A 22 6.70 1.64 -6.36
CA LEU A 22 7.65 2.36 -7.20
C LEU A 22 8.58 1.36 -7.90
N VAL A 23 8.75 1.45 -9.22
CA VAL A 23 9.63 0.57 -10.02
C VAL A 23 10.78 1.41 -10.61
N PRO A 24 12.06 0.97 -10.53
CA PRO A 24 12.54 -0.38 -10.16
C PRO A 24 12.82 -0.63 -8.68
N CYS A 25 12.72 0.37 -7.80
CA CYS A 25 13.17 0.21 -6.41
C CYS A 25 12.30 -0.72 -5.53
N GLY A 26 11.04 -0.94 -5.88
CA GLY A 26 10.11 -1.81 -5.17
C GLY A 26 9.50 -1.22 -3.89
N HIS A 27 9.75 0.06 -3.58
CA HIS A 27 9.20 0.71 -2.39
C HIS A 27 7.70 0.99 -2.54
N GLU A 28 6.96 0.70 -1.48
CA GLU A 28 5.52 0.91 -1.32
C GLU A 28 5.23 1.84 -0.13
N GLY A 29 3.97 2.21 0.09
CA GLY A 29 3.60 3.20 1.12
C GLY A 29 3.08 4.54 0.56
N PHE A 30 2.91 4.63 -0.76
CA PHE A 30 2.50 5.86 -1.43
C PHE A 30 1.12 5.73 -2.11
N CYS A 31 0.42 6.85 -2.18
CA CYS A 31 -0.83 6.95 -2.92
C CYS A 31 -0.55 7.17 -4.42
N PRO A 32 -1.48 6.82 -5.33
CA PRO A 32 -1.38 7.14 -6.76
C PRO A 32 -1.02 8.60 -7.02
N VAL A 33 -1.72 9.51 -6.35
CA VAL A 33 -1.57 10.97 -6.53
C VAL A 33 -0.23 11.47 -6.02
N CYS A 34 0.28 10.85 -4.96
CA CYS A 34 1.51 11.23 -4.30
C CYS A 34 2.71 10.71 -5.10
N ALA A 35 2.61 9.47 -5.59
CA ALA A 35 3.64 8.83 -6.37
C ALA A 35 3.78 9.44 -7.78
N ASP A 36 2.70 9.96 -8.36
CA ASP A 36 2.72 10.71 -9.62
C ASP A 36 3.49 12.04 -9.53
N GLN A 37 3.43 12.69 -8.36
CA GLN A 37 4.19 13.92 -8.07
C GLN A 37 5.65 13.64 -7.67
N LEU A 38 6.01 12.38 -7.45
CA LEU A 38 7.36 11.96 -7.06
C LEU A 38 8.17 11.59 -8.32
N ALA A 39 9.24 12.33 -8.57
CA ALA A 39 10.20 11.99 -9.64
C ALA A 39 11.19 10.88 -9.20
N GLU A 40 11.45 10.80 -7.90
CA GLU A 40 12.41 9.87 -7.30
C GLU A 40 11.88 9.30 -5.98
N CYS A 41 12.35 8.10 -5.62
CA CYS A 41 11.93 7.44 -4.39
C CYS A 41 12.57 8.12 -3.16
N PRO A 42 11.80 8.56 -2.15
CA PRO A 42 12.36 9.25 -0.98
C PRO A 42 13.18 8.33 -0.05
N MET A 43 13.00 7.01 -0.15
CA MET A 43 13.75 6.02 0.65
C MET A 43 15.14 5.73 0.08
N CYS A 44 15.25 5.61 -1.25
CA CYS A 44 16.49 5.17 -1.90
C CYS A 44 17.00 6.11 -3.00
N ARG A 45 16.32 7.23 -3.25
CA ARG A 45 16.61 8.22 -4.31
C ARG A 45 16.76 7.63 -5.70
N ALA A 46 16.09 6.50 -5.95
CA ALA A 46 16.06 5.88 -7.26
C ALA A 46 15.03 6.57 -8.14
N SER A 47 15.36 6.78 -9.42
CA SER A 47 14.43 7.32 -10.41
C SER A 47 13.23 6.39 -10.57
N ILE A 48 12.02 6.96 -10.46
CA ILE A 48 10.78 6.20 -10.61
C ILE A 48 10.45 6.16 -12.09
N HIS A 49 10.47 4.95 -12.68
CA HIS A 49 10.09 4.75 -14.08
C HIS A 49 8.61 4.41 -14.22
N GLU A 50 8.09 3.63 -13.26
CA GLU A 50 6.70 3.17 -13.30
C GLU A 50 6.14 3.06 -11.88
N VAL A 51 4.85 3.35 -11.78
CA VAL A 51 4.05 3.24 -10.56
C VAL A 51 3.04 2.10 -10.75
N ALA A 52 3.32 0.96 -10.13
CA ALA A 52 2.45 -0.21 -10.19
C ALA A 52 1.37 -0.12 -9.09
N HIS A 53 0.09 -0.15 -9.46
CA HIS A 53 -1.01 -0.13 -8.50
C HIS A 53 -1.40 -1.55 -8.08
N ASP A 54 -1.12 -1.93 -6.83
CA ASP A 54 -1.60 -3.19 -6.28
C ASP A 54 -3.06 -3.04 -5.84
N LYS A 55 -3.94 -3.79 -6.48
CA LYS A 55 -5.40 -3.70 -6.30
C LYS A 55 -5.89 -4.76 -5.30
N HIS A 56 -5.01 -5.29 -4.45
CA HIS A 56 -5.37 -6.37 -3.53
C HIS A 56 -6.04 -5.83 -2.26
N GLY A 57 -7.22 -5.25 -2.44
CA GLY A 57 -8.15 -4.91 -1.37
C GLY A 57 -9.16 -6.02 -1.09
N LEU A 58 -8.79 -7.30 -1.19
CA LEU A 58 -9.67 -8.37 -0.70
C LEU A 58 -9.20 -8.85 0.68
N PRO A 59 -10.01 -8.68 1.74
CA PRO A 59 -9.73 -9.32 3.01
C PRO A 59 -9.69 -10.82 2.78
N LYS A 60 -8.56 -11.46 3.11
CA LYS A 60 -8.50 -12.92 3.27
C LYS A 60 -9.34 -13.20 4.50
N LEU A 61 -10.62 -13.33 4.24
CA LEU A 61 -11.69 -13.83 5.08
C LEU A 61 -11.10 -14.99 5.90
N ASP A 62 -10.83 -14.75 7.19
CA ASP A 62 -10.83 -15.85 8.14
C ASP A 62 -12.30 -16.29 8.20
N GLN A 63 -12.68 -17.12 7.23
CA GLN A 63 -13.91 -17.89 7.32
C GLN A 63 -13.70 -18.79 8.52
N SER A 64 -14.11 -18.27 9.69
CA SER A 64 -14.88 -18.96 10.71
C SER A 64 -15.25 -20.37 10.25
N SER A 65 -14.28 -21.27 10.36
CA SER A 65 -14.43 -22.66 9.97
C SER A 65 -14.55 -23.44 11.26
N PHE A 66 -15.81 -23.59 11.65
CA PHE A 66 -16.29 -24.85 12.20
C PHE A 66 -15.97 -25.11 13.67
N PHE A 67 -16.60 -24.33 14.55
CA PHE A 67 -17.02 -24.88 15.84
C PHE A 67 -18.47 -25.39 15.67
N PRO A 68 -18.72 -26.67 15.35
CA PRO A 68 -19.98 -27.27 15.70
C PRO A 68 -20.04 -27.41 17.22
N CYS A 69 -21.22 -27.18 17.78
CA CYS A 69 -21.53 -27.28 19.20
C CYS A 69 -20.92 -28.50 19.91
#